data_AF-O05091-F1
#
_entry.id   AF-O05091-F1
#
_cell.length_a   1.000
_cell.length_b   1.000
_cell.length_c   1.000
_cell.angle_alpha   90.00
_cell.angle_beta   90.00
_cell.angle_gamma   90.00
#
_symmetry.space_group_name_H-M   'P 1'
#
loop_
_entity.id
_entity.type
_entity.pdbx_description
1 polymer ?
#
loop_
_entity_poly.entity_id
_entity_poly.type
_entity_poly.pdbx_seq_one_letter_code
_entity_poly.pdbx_strand_id
1 'polypeptide(L)'
;MKNVKLLLMLGTAALLAACSNEADSLTTSIDTPVTASIDLQSVSYTDLATQLNDVSDFGKMIILKDNGFNRQVHVSMDKRTKIQLDNENVRLFNGRDKDSTSFILGDEFAVLRFYRNGESISYIAYKEAQMMNEIAEFYAAPFKKTRAINEKEAFECIYDSRTRSAGKDLVSVKINIDKAKKILNLPECDYINDYIKTPQVPHGITESQTRAVPSEPKTVYVICLRESGSTVYPNEVSAQMQDAANSVYAVHGLKRFVNLHFVLYTTEYSCPSGNADEGLDGFTASLKANPKAEGYDDQIYFLIRWGTWDNNILGISWLDSYNVNTASDFKASGMSTTQLMYPGVMAHELGHILGARHADDPKDLMYSKYTGYLFHLSEENMYRIAKNLGWEIADGD
;
A
#
# COMPACT_ATOMS: atom_id res chain seq x y z
N MET A 1 12.49 77.71 29.53
CA MET A 1 11.11 78.11 29.17
C MET A 1 10.20 76.97 29.60
N LYS A 2 9.58 77.06 30.79
CA LYS A 2 8.22 77.60 31.03
C LYS A 2 7.18 76.79 30.22
N ASN A 3 6.17 76.12 30.77
CA ASN A 3 5.46 76.29 32.03
C ASN A 3 4.57 75.02 32.26
N VAL A 4 4.57 74.44 33.46
CA VAL A 4 3.48 74.52 34.48
C VAL A 4 2.39 73.45 34.26
N LYS A 5 2.45 72.38 35.07
CA LYS A 5 1.55 72.03 36.21
C LYS A 5 0.10 71.80 35.79
N LEU A 6 -0.55 70.75 36.31
CA LEU A 6 -1.25 70.81 37.61
C LEU A 6 -2.03 69.52 37.91
N LEU A 7 -1.87 69.04 39.16
CA LEU A 7 -2.82 68.30 40.03
C LEU A 7 -3.24 66.86 39.66
N LEU A 8 -3.35 65.90 40.58
CA LEU A 8 -3.77 65.98 41.99
C LEU A 8 -3.10 64.89 42.85
N MET A 9 -2.71 65.26 44.08
CA MET A 9 -2.28 64.40 45.19
C MET A 9 -3.49 63.85 45.97
N LEU A 10 -3.21 62.86 46.84
CA LEU A 10 -3.94 62.31 48.01
C LEU A 10 -4.49 60.91 47.73
N GLY A 11 -4.23 59.87 48.52
CA GLY A 11 -3.55 59.75 49.79
C GLY A 11 -4.00 58.44 50.46
N THR A 12 -3.04 57.72 51.05
CA THR A 12 -3.16 56.86 52.24
C THR A 12 -4.21 55.74 52.34
N ALA A 13 -3.64 54.55 52.56
CA ALA A 13 -3.89 53.64 53.69
C ALA A 13 -4.89 52.48 53.53
N ALA A 14 -4.41 51.34 54.05
CA ALA A 14 -4.97 50.00 54.05
C ALA A 14 -6.27 49.86 54.84
N LEU A 15 -7.08 48.85 54.48
CA LEU A 15 -7.61 47.85 55.42
C LEU A 15 -8.30 46.71 54.67
N LEU A 16 -8.11 45.50 55.21
CA LEU A 16 -8.59 44.21 54.72
C LEU A 16 -10.12 44.05 54.82
N ALA A 17 -10.59 43.12 53.98
CA ALA A 17 -11.70 42.18 54.18
C ALA A 17 -13.07 42.50 53.54
N ALA A 18 -13.41 41.58 52.61
CA ALA A 18 -14.73 41.04 52.29
C ALA A 18 -15.78 41.97 51.67
N CYS A 19 -16.03 41.79 50.37
CA CYS A 19 -17.29 41.23 49.87
C CYS A 19 -17.20 40.94 48.37
N SER A 20 -17.81 39.82 47.99
CA SER A 20 -18.04 39.26 46.66
C SER A 20 -18.24 40.26 45.52
N ASN A 21 -17.56 40.02 44.39
CA ASN A 21 -18.23 39.57 43.17
C ASN A 21 -17.20 39.18 42.11
N GLU A 22 -17.55 38.13 41.39
CA GLU A 22 -16.84 37.45 40.31
C GLU A 22 -16.23 38.45 39.32
N ALA A 23 -14.90 38.49 39.27
CA ALA A 23 -14.19 38.94 38.08
C ALA A 23 -13.85 37.68 37.30
N ASP A 24 -14.57 37.46 36.21
CA ASP A 24 -14.28 36.45 35.20
C ASP A 24 -12.80 36.50 34.85
N SER A 25 -12.03 35.58 35.45
CA SER A 25 -10.74 35.22 34.91
C SER A 25 -11.03 34.48 33.62
N LEU A 26 -10.94 35.18 32.49
CA LEU A 26 -10.72 34.57 31.18
C LEU A 26 -9.38 33.84 31.22
N THR A 27 -9.37 32.68 31.88
CA THR A 27 -8.44 31.60 31.58
C THR A 27 -8.79 31.17 30.16
N THR A 28 -8.08 31.73 29.19
CA THR A 28 -7.94 31.10 27.89
C THR A 28 -7.26 29.77 28.17
N SER A 29 -8.07 28.72 28.30
CA SER A 29 -7.58 27.35 28.19
C SER A 29 -6.95 27.26 26.81
N ILE A 30 -5.62 27.22 26.77
CA ILE A 30 -4.92 26.72 25.61
C ILE A 30 -5.30 25.23 25.61
N ASP A 31 -6.40 24.90 24.94
CA ASP A 31 -6.73 23.52 24.62
C ASP A 31 -5.54 23.00 23.80
N THR A 32 -4.65 22.29 24.46
CA THR A 32 -3.68 21.44 23.76
C THR A 32 -4.50 20.57 22.82
N PRO A 33 -4.33 20.68 21.49
CA PRO A 33 -5.16 19.95 20.55
C PRO A 33 -5.04 18.47 20.85
N VAL A 34 -6.18 17.85 21.20
CA VAL A 34 -6.24 16.42 21.51
C VAL A 34 -5.80 15.69 20.25
N THR A 35 -4.67 14.99 20.34
CA THR A 35 -4.14 14.25 19.19
C THR A 35 -5.13 13.17 18.80
N ALA A 36 -5.49 13.12 17.52
CA ALA A 36 -6.36 12.11 16.97
C ALA A 36 -5.87 10.70 17.31
N SER A 37 -6.79 9.77 17.58
CA SER A 37 -6.43 8.37 17.84
C SER A 37 -7.39 7.39 17.21
N ILE A 38 -6.86 6.23 16.83
CA ILE A 38 -7.61 5.07 16.37
C ILE A 38 -7.48 3.99 17.45
N ASP A 39 -8.62 3.58 18.02
CA ASP A 39 -8.70 2.44 18.91
C ASP A 39 -8.88 1.16 18.10
N LEU A 40 -7.83 0.34 18.05
CA LEU A 40 -7.77 -0.90 17.27
C LEU A 40 -8.66 -2.00 17.85
N GLN A 41 -9.18 -1.85 19.08
CA GLN A 41 -10.12 -2.79 19.68
C GLN A 41 -11.56 -2.61 19.18
N SER A 42 -11.86 -1.50 18.49
CA SER A 42 -13.17 -1.26 17.88
C SER A 42 -13.10 -0.47 16.58
N VAL A 43 -11.98 -0.59 15.85
CA VAL A 43 -11.76 0.17 14.61
C VAL A 43 -12.74 -0.26 13.52
N SER A 44 -13.46 0.71 12.96
CA SER A 44 -14.39 0.54 11.85
C SER A 44 -13.94 1.28 10.58
N TYR A 45 -14.66 1.07 9.48
CA TYR A 45 -14.46 1.84 8.25
C TYR A 45 -14.60 3.35 8.51
N THR A 46 -15.66 3.77 9.21
CA THR A 46 -15.91 5.19 9.49
C THR A 46 -14.80 5.80 10.33
N ASP A 47 -14.23 5.07 11.29
CA ASP A 47 -13.13 5.58 12.11
C ASP A 47 -11.88 5.81 11.25
N LEU A 48 -11.54 4.88 10.35
CA LEU A 48 -10.41 5.07 9.42
C LEU A 48 -10.69 6.20 8.41
N ALA A 49 -11.86 6.18 7.76
CA ALA A 49 -12.21 7.14 6.72
C ALA A 49 -12.24 8.57 7.26
N THR A 50 -12.85 8.81 8.43
CA THR A 50 -12.88 10.15 9.04
C THR A 50 -11.49 10.64 9.43
N GLN A 51 -10.63 9.77 9.97
CA GLN A 51 -9.28 10.17 10.34
C GLN A 51 -8.39 10.47 9.13
N LEU A 52 -8.49 9.65 8.08
CA LEU A 52 -7.68 9.75 6.86
C LEU A 52 -8.15 10.87 5.92
N ASN A 53 -9.46 11.15 5.84
CA ASN A 53 -9.99 12.28 5.08
C ASN A 53 -9.57 13.64 5.64
N ASP A 54 -9.24 13.70 6.93
CA ASP A 54 -8.75 14.89 7.62
C ASP A 54 -7.21 15.03 7.55
N VAL A 55 -6.53 14.15 6.80
CA VAL A 55 -5.09 14.28 6.55
C VAL A 55 -4.86 15.39 5.52
N SER A 56 -4.31 16.51 5.97
CA SER A 56 -3.93 17.64 5.11
C SER A 56 -2.67 17.37 4.28
N ASP A 57 -2.34 18.29 3.37
CA ASP A 57 -1.08 18.28 2.63
C ASP A 57 0.18 18.29 3.50
N PHE A 58 0.08 18.83 4.73
CA PHE A 58 1.17 18.84 5.71
C PHE A 58 1.22 17.57 6.56
N GLY A 59 0.26 16.66 6.36
CA GLY A 59 0.07 15.46 7.16
C GLY A 59 -0.73 15.68 8.43
N LYS A 60 -0.86 14.61 9.22
CA LYS A 60 -1.59 14.58 10.49
C LYS A 60 -0.98 13.56 11.44
N MET A 61 -0.88 13.94 12.72
CA MET A 61 -0.47 13.02 13.79
C MET A 61 -1.66 12.16 14.23
N ILE A 62 -1.49 10.84 14.21
CA ILE A 62 -2.51 9.87 14.65
C ILE A 62 -1.86 8.91 15.66
N ILE A 63 -2.56 8.60 16.74
CA ILE A 63 -2.14 7.61 17.73
C ILE A 63 -2.90 6.30 17.50
N LEU A 64 -2.18 5.22 17.22
CA LEU A 64 -2.74 3.86 17.16
C LEU A 64 -2.71 3.24 18.56
N LYS A 65 -3.86 2.77 19.05
CA LYS A 65 -4.02 2.22 20.41
C LYS A 65 -4.57 0.79 20.36
N ASP A 66 -3.96 -0.13 21.09
CA ASP A 66 -4.41 -1.53 21.20
C ASP A 66 -3.98 -2.11 22.56
N ASN A 67 -4.86 -2.24 23.56
CA ASN A 67 -4.58 -2.93 24.85
C ASN A 67 -3.12 -2.83 25.36
N GLY A 68 -2.67 -1.63 25.74
CA GLY A 68 -1.30 -1.39 26.24
C GLY A 68 -0.25 -1.12 25.16
N PHE A 69 -0.56 -1.32 23.88
CA PHE A 69 0.19 -0.81 22.74
C PHE A 69 -0.27 0.61 22.39
N ASN A 70 0.70 1.48 22.14
CA ASN A 70 0.49 2.85 21.71
C ASN A 70 1.61 3.26 20.74
N ARG A 71 1.26 3.68 19.52
CA ARG A 71 2.21 4.20 18.53
C ARG A 71 1.72 5.51 17.95
N GLN A 72 2.57 6.52 17.97
CA GLN A 72 2.28 7.81 17.35
C GLN A 72 2.88 7.83 15.93
N VAL A 73 2.03 8.03 14.92
CA VAL A 73 2.42 8.03 13.51
C VAL A 73 2.12 9.39 12.87
N HIS A 74 3.01 9.88 12.02
CA HIS A 74 2.75 11.07 11.20
C HIS A 74 2.32 10.62 9.81
N VAL A 75 1.03 10.76 9.52
CA VAL A 75 0.42 10.25 8.29
C VAL A 75 0.38 11.34 7.23
N SER A 76 0.80 11.00 6.01
CA SER A 76 0.73 11.88 4.84
C SER A 76 0.06 11.14 3.68
N MET A 77 -0.75 11.84 2.89
CA MET A 77 -1.32 11.30 1.67
C MET A 77 -0.21 11.00 0.66
N ASP A 78 -0.27 9.84 0.02
CA ASP A 78 0.63 9.51 -1.07
C ASP A 78 0.20 10.23 -2.35
N LYS A 79 1.04 11.15 -2.81
CA LYS A 79 0.82 11.92 -4.05
C LYS A 79 1.46 11.29 -5.28
N ARG A 80 2.24 10.22 -5.10
CA ARG A 80 3.05 9.57 -6.14
C ARG A 80 2.25 8.52 -6.91
N THR A 81 1.26 7.90 -6.25
CA THR A 81 0.50 6.78 -6.79
C THR A 81 -0.98 7.11 -6.91
N LYS A 82 -1.58 6.73 -8.04
CA LYS A 82 -3.04 6.76 -8.26
C LYS A 82 -3.55 5.34 -8.44
N ILE A 83 -4.71 5.04 -7.87
CA ILE A 83 -5.39 3.74 -8.04
C ILE A 83 -6.85 3.98 -8.41
N GLN A 84 -7.33 3.26 -9.43
CA GLN A 84 -8.75 3.05 -9.67
C GLN A 84 -9.06 1.56 -9.78
N LEU A 85 -10.06 1.10 -9.04
CA LEU A 85 -10.57 -0.27 -9.12
C LEU A 85 -11.97 -0.22 -9.73
N ASP A 86 -12.14 -0.68 -10.97
CA ASP A 86 -13.40 -0.59 -11.71
C ASP A 86 -13.99 0.85 -11.75
N ASN A 87 -13.10 1.84 -11.86
CA ASN A 87 -13.35 3.30 -11.80
C ASN A 87 -13.58 3.89 -10.39
N GLU A 88 -13.58 3.10 -9.33
CA GLU A 88 -13.61 3.60 -7.95
C GLU A 88 -12.23 4.08 -7.52
N ASN A 89 -12.12 5.31 -7.03
CA ASN A 89 -10.83 5.86 -6.60
C ASN A 89 -10.39 5.26 -5.27
N VAL A 90 -9.12 4.84 -5.20
CA VAL A 90 -8.48 4.40 -3.97
C VAL A 90 -7.27 5.29 -3.69
N ARG A 91 -7.21 5.82 -2.47
CA ARG A 91 -6.12 6.68 -1.99
C ARG A 91 -5.21 5.91 -1.04
N LEU A 92 -3.92 6.21 -1.12
CA LEU A 92 -2.90 5.63 -0.26
C LEU A 92 -2.38 6.68 0.72
N PHE A 93 -1.98 6.24 1.91
CA PHE A 93 -1.33 7.08 2.91
C PHE A 93 -0.16 6.34 3.53
N ASN A 94 0.89 7.08 3.86
CA ASN A 94 2.10 6.54 4.44
C ASN A 94 2.40 7.22 5.78
N GLY A 95 2.85 6.44 6.75
CA GLY A 95 3.61 6.95 7.88
C GLY A 95 5.03 7.34 7.44
N ARG A 96 5.83 7.89 8.35
CA ARG A 96 7.28 8.01 8.11
C ARG A 96 7.92 6.62 8.08
N ASP A 97 9.11 6.49 7.50
CA ASP A 97 9.81 5.20 7.39
C ASP A 97 9.91 4.48 8.74
N LYS A 98 10.28 5.22 9.80
CA LYS A 98 10.38 4.70 11.18
C LYS A 98 9.03 4.27 11.79
N ASP A 99 7.92 4.76 11.25
CA ASP A 99 6.59 4.42 11.74
C ASP A 99 6.16 3.03 11.21
N SER A 100 6.73 2.59 10.08
CA SER A 100 6.45 1.30 9.41
C SER A 100 4.95 1.01 9.35
N THR A 101 4.19 1.98 8.86
CA THR A 101 2.72 2.03 8.86
C THR A 101 2.23 2.58 7.52
N SER A 102 1.25 1.92 6.91
CA SER A 102 0.58 2.37 5.69
C SER A 102 -0.94 2.22 5.81
N PHE A 103 -1.67 3.01 5.02
CA PHE A 103 -3.13 2.97 4.94
C PHE A 103 -3.60 2.98 3.49
N ILE A 104 -4.82 2.47 3.31
CA ILE A 104 -5.56 2.47 2.05
C ILE A 104 -6.98 2.92 2.35
N LEU A 105 -7.54 3.80 1.52
CA LEU A 105 -8.91 4.27 1.64
C LEU A 105 -9.57 4.29 0.26
N GLY A 106 -10.56 3.43 0.07
CA GLY A 106 -11.58 3.54 -0.96
C GLY A 106 -12.92 3.98 -0.35
N ASP A 107 -13.91 4.18 -1.21
CA ASP A 107 -15.26 4.54 -0.75
C ASP A 107 -15.97 3.37 -0.04
N GLU A 108 -15.58 2.13 -0.37
CA GLU A 108 -16.24 0.91 0.15
C GLU A 108 -15.40 0.15 1.20
N PHE A 109 -14.11 0.47 1.34
CA PHE A 109 -13.22 -0.21 2.26
C PHE A 109 -12.05 0.68 2.72
N ALA A 110 -11.47 0.34 3.87
CA ALA A 110 -10.27 0.94 4.40
C ALA A 110 -9.35 -0.14 4.99
N VAL A 111 -8.03 0.06 4.86
CA VAL A 111 -7.00 -0.83 5.40
C VAL A 111 -6.00 -0.01 6.20
N LEU A 112 -5.63 -0.49 7.38
CA LEU A 112 -4.45 -0.08 8.12
C LEU A 112 -3.50 -1.28 8.17
N ARG A 113 -2.24 -1.10 7.75
CA ARG A 113 -1.21 -2.13 7.90
C ARG A 113 0.02 -1.53 8.59
N PHE A 114 0.55 -2.25 9.58
CA PHE A 114 1.77 -1.83 10.26
C PHE A 114 2.57 -3.03 10.77
N TYR A 115 3.84 -2.78 11.07
CA TYR A 115 4.74 -3.80 11.61
C TYR A 115 4.84 -3.72 13.13
N ARG A 116 4.71 -4.85 13.81
CA ARG A 116 4.94 -5.00 15.26
C ARG A 116 5.85 -6.20 15.49
N ASN A 117 7.02 -5.97 16.10
CA ASN A 117 8.03 -7.01 16.34
C ASN A 117 8.46 -7.77 15.07
N GLY A 118 8.53 -7.07 13.93
CA GLY A 118 8.86 -7.67 12.63
C GLY A 118 7.70 -8.39 11.93
N GLU A 119 6.52 -8.45 12.53
CA GLU A 119 5.33 -9.08 11.93
C GLU A 119 4.39 -8.04 11.31
N SER A 120 3.87 -8.33 10.11
CA SER A 120 2.90 -7.52 9.38
C SER A 120 1.48 -7.79 9.87
N ILE A 121 0.83 -6.75 10.40
CA ILE A 121 -0.54 -6.80 10.91
C ILE A 121 -1.42 -5.86 10.08
N SER A 122 -2.50 -6.41 9.53
CA SER A 122 -3.50 -5.67 8.76
C SER A 122 -4.83 -5.63 9.50
N TYR A 123 -5.43 -4.45 9.57
CA TYR A 123 -6.82 -4.22 9.95
C TYR A 123 -7.60 -3.86 8.68
N ILE A 124 -8.64 -4.62 8.37
CA ILE A 124 -9.43 -4.49 7.14
C ILE A 124 -10.88 -4.22 7.53
N ALA A 125 -11.41 -3.08 7.10
CA ALA A 125 -12.75 -2.63 7.42
C ALA A 125 -13.51 -2.27 6.13
N TYR A 126 -14.66 -2.90 5.92
CA TYR A 126 -15.58 -2.57 4.84
C TYR A 126 -16.72 -1.71 5.37
N LYS A 127 -17.19 -0.79 4.53
CA LYS A 127 -18.24 0.17 4.88
C LYS A 127 -19.59 -0.51 5.06
N GLU A 128 -19.98 -1.35 4.10
CA GLU A 128 -21.26 -2.05 4.11
C GLU A 128 -21.20 -3.28 5.02
N ALA A 129 -22.15 -3.38 5.95
CA ALA A 129 -22.17 -4.45 6.97
C ALA A 129 -22.26 -5.85 6.37
N GLN A 130 -23.02 -6.03 5.27
CA GLN A 130 -23.10 -7.32 4.57
C GLN A 130 -21.72 -7.72 4.03
N MET A 131 -21.05 -6.81 3.32
CA MET A 131 -19.70 -7.07 2.78
C MET A 131 -18.68 -7.32 3.90
N MET A 132 -18.74 -6.57 5.01
CA MET A 132 -17.87 -6.82 6.16
C MET A 132 -18.06 -8.23 6.74
N ASN A 133 -19.30 -8.73 6.80
CA ASN A 133 -19.58 -10.12 7.22
C ASN A 133 -19.03 -11.13 6.20
N GLU A 134 -19.27 -10.93 4.90
CA GLU A 134 -18.74 -11.80 3.83
C GLU A 134 -17.22 -11.90 3.89
N ILE A 135 -16.52 -10.78 4.09
CA ILE A 135 -15.06 -10.71 4.20
C ILE A 135 -14.56 -11.39 5.47
N ALA A 136 -15.24 -11.23 6.61
CA ALA A 136 -14.85 -11.92 7.83
C ALA A 136 -15.08 -13.42 7.75
N GLU A 137 -16.18 -13.87 7.13
CA GLU A 137 -16.41 -15.28 6.87
C GLU A 137 -15.35 -15.86 5.96
N PHE A 138 -15.00 -15.14 4.89
CA PHE A 138 -13.95 -15.50 3.95
C PHE A 138 -12.61 -15.70 4.67
N TYR A 139 -12.16 -14.72 5.47
CA TYR A 139 -10.89 -14.83 6.19
C TYR A 139 -10.91 -15.78 7.38
N ALA A 140 -12.08 -16.01 8.00
CA ALA A 140 -12.21 -16.99 9.09
C ALA A 140 -12.23 -18.44 8.59
N ALA A 141 -12.67 -18.68 7.34
CA ALA A 141 -12.89 -20.04 6.83
C ALA A 141 -11.63 -20.94 6.89
N PRO A 142 -10.42 -20.44 6.57
CA PRO A 142 -9.19 -21.21 6.74
C PRO A 142 -8.91 -21.60 8.21
N PHE A 143 -9.10 -20.68 9.15
CA PHE A 143 -8.82 -20.93 10.57
C PHE A 143 -9.80 -21.92 11.19
N LYS A 144 -11.08 -21.92 10.78
CA LYS A 144 -12.07 -22.93 11.19
C LYS A 144 -11.69 -24.37 10.83
N LYS A 145 -10.87 -24.55 9.78
CA LYS A 145 -10.34 -25.86 9.38
C LYS A 145 -9.14 -26.28 10.21
N THR A 146 -8.50 -25.34 10.90
CA THR A 146 -7.39 -25.58 11.82
C THR A 146 -7.89 -25.74 13.26
N ARG A 147 -7.14 -26.45 14.11
CA ARG A 147 -7.45 -26.61 15.55
C ARG A 147 -6.57 -25.73 16.44
N ALA A 148 -6.11 -24.60 15.91
CA ALA A 148 -5.06 -23.80 16.55
C ALA A 148 -5.59 -22.97 17.74
N ILE A 149 -4.92 -23.08 18.89
CA ILE A 149 -5.31 -22.41 20.15
C ILE A 149 -4.95 -20.91 20.12
N ASN A 150 -3.97 -20.52 19.30
CA ASN A 150 -3.44 -19.15 19.17
C ASN A 150 -4.10 -18.33 18.04
N GLU A 151 -5.32 -18.69 17.64
CA GLU A 151 -6.05 -18.05 16.54
C GLU A 151 -6.16 -16.52 16.71
N LYS A 152 -6.51 -16.02 17.90
CA LYS A 152 -6.71 -14.58 18.15
C LYS A 152 -5.49 -13.69 17.91
N GLU A 153 -4.28 -14.26 17.97
CA GLU A 153 -3.06 -13.52 17.64
C GLU A 153 -2.84 -13.40 16.12
N ALA A 154 -3.36 -14.36 15.34
CA ALA A 154 -3.24 -14.43 13.90
C ALA A 154 -4.45 -13.82 13.16
N PHE A 155 -5.65 -14.07 13.67
CA PHE A 155 -6.93 -13.64 13.10
C PHE A 155 -7.91 -13.28 14.22
N GLU A 156 -8.54 -12.11 14.12
CA GLU A 156 -9.58 -11.70 15.06
C GLU A 156 -10.65 -10.85 14.36
N CYS A 157 -11.91 -11.20 14.57
CA CYS A 157 -13.04 -10.32 14.25
C CYS A 157 -13.13 -9.20 15.28
N ILE A 158 -13.16 -7.96 14.81
CA ILE A 158 -13.25 -6.76 15.65
C ILE A 158 -14.70 -6.27 15.63
N TYR A 159 -15.23 -5.99 16.80
CA TYR A 159 -16.62 -5.62 16.99
C TYR A 159 -16.75 -4.22 17.58
N ASP A 160 -17.84 -3.52 17.27
CA ASP A 160 -18.09 -2.19 17.80
C ASP A 160 -18.12 -2.18 19.36
N SER A 161 -17.61 -1.10 19.92
CA SER A 161 -17.61 -0.79 21.35
C SER A 161 -18.71 0.20 21.74
N ARG A 162 -19.36 0.86 20.77
CA ARG A 162 -20.29 1.98 21.00
C ARG A 162 -21.67 1.57 21.54
N THR A 163 -22.07 0.31 21.46
CA THR A 163 -23.37 -0.15 21.97
C THR A 163 -23.24 -1.32 22.95
N ARG A 164 -23.70 -1.12 24.20
CA ARG A 164 -23.84 -2.17 25.23
C ARG A 164 -25.03 -3.12 24.97
N SER A 165 -25.41 -3.31 23.71
CA SER A 165 -26.49 -4.22 23.30
C SER A 165 -25.95 -5.62 23.02
N ALA A 166 -26.82 -6.63 23.20
CA ALA A 166 -26.47 -8.05 23.23
C ALA A 166 -25.96 -8.64 21.89
N GLY A 167 -25.86 -7.85 20.83
CA GLY A 167 -25.14 -8.18 19.60
C GLY A 167 -24.18 -7.04 19.31
N LYS A 168 -22.88 -7.33 19.25
CA LYS A 168 -21.91 -6.36 18.76
C LYS A 168 -21.80 -6.52 17.24
N ASP A 169 -21.93 -5.44 16.50
CA ASP A 169 -21.77 -5.46 15.06
C ASP A 169 -20.29 -5.67 14.71
N LEU A 170 -20.03 -6.54 13.74
CA LEU A 170 -18.70 -6.76 13.18
C LEU A 170 -18.31 -5.54 12.34
N VAL A 171 -17.17 -4.92 12.65
CA VAL A 171 -16.74 -3.67 12.02
C VAL A 171 -15.41 -3.76 11.28
N SER A 172 -14.56 -4.73 11.62
CA SER A 172 -13.33 -5.03 10.89
C SER A 172 -12.79 -6.41 11.23
N VAL A 173 -11.74 -6.83 10.51
CA VAL A 173 -10.91 -8.00 10.87
C VAL A 173 -9.47 -7.57 11.07
N LYS A 174 -8.80 -8.19 12.05
CA LYS A 174 -7.35 -8.10 12.29
C LYS A 174 -6.69 -9.37 11.80
N ILE A 175 -5.65 -9.24 10.99
CA ILE A 175 -4.88 -10.36 10.45
C ILE A 175 -3.39 -10.09 10.64
N ASN A 176 -2.72 -10.89 11.46
CA ASN A 176 -1.26 -10.97 11.50
C ASN A 176 -0.81 -12.02 10.49
N ILE A 177 -0.29 -11.56 9.36
CA ILE A 177 0.00 -12.39 8.19
C ILE A 177 1.08 -13.43 8.52
N ASP A 178 2.12 -13.03 9.26
CA ASP A 178 3.24 -13.93 9.59
C ASP A 178 2.85 -15.04 10.57
N LYS A 179 1.94 -14.75 11.51
CA LYS A 179 1.35 -15.78 12.39
C LYS A 179 0.34 -16.64 11.64
N ALA A 180 -0.48 -16.04 10.77
CA ALA A 180 -1.46 -16.76 9.96
C ALA A 180 -0.79 -17.81 9.06
N LYS A 181 0.29 -17.44 8.34
CA LYS A 181 1.10 -18.36 7.53
C LYS A 181 1.51 -19.63 8.28
N LYS A 182 1.97 -19.46 9.54
CA LYS A 182 2.40 -20.58 10.41
C LYS A 182 1.24 -21.47 10.83
N ILE A 183 0.09 -20.88 11.18
CA ILE A 183 -1.10 -21.65 11.60
C ILE A 183 -1.71 -22.43 10.44
N LEU A 184 -1.77 -21.79 9.27
CA LEU A 184 -2.40 -22.36 8.07
C LEU A 184 -1.50 -23.37 7.35
N ASN A 185 -0.24 -23.54 7.78
CA ASN A 185 0.78 -24.36 7.11
C ASN A 185 0.78 -24.13 5.60
N LEU A 186 0.86 -22.85 5.19
CA LEU A 186 0.90 -22.51 3.78
C LEU A 186 2.07 -23.21 3.10
N PRO A 187 1.91 -23.65 1.85
CA PRO A 187 3.00 -24.28 1.11
C PRO A 187 4.18 -23.31 1.02
N GLU A 188 5.39 -23.86 1.06
CA GLU A 188 6.56 -23.09 0.61
C GLU A 188 6.38 -22.81 -0.88
N CYS A 189 6.33 -21.52 -1.22
CA CYS A 189 6.26 -21.03 -2.58
C CYS A 189 7.65 -20.54 -2.97
N ASP A 190 8.30 -21.27 -3.86
CA ASP A 190 9.57 -20.86 -4.41
C ASP A 190 9.35 -20.00 -5.66
N TYR A 191 10.17 -18.94 -5.80
CA TYR A 191 10.25 -18.14 -7.01
C TYR A 191 11.28 -18.80 -7.93
N ILE A 192 10.86 -19.88 -8.58
CA ILE A 192 11.69 -20.64 -9.52
C ILE A 192 10.99 -20.62 -10.88
N ASN A 193 11.69 -20.12 -11.89
CA ASN A 193 11.17 -19.97 -13.26
C ASN A 193 9.88 -19.13 -13.33
N ASP A 194 9.77 -18.15 -12.45
CA ASP A 194 8.74 -17.11 -12.40
C ASP A 194 9.07 -15.92 -13.32
N TYR A 195 9.99 -16.10 -14.26
CA TYR A 195 10.13 -15.16 -15.36
C TYR A 195 10.50 -15.86 -16.67
N ILE A 196 10.02 -15.31 -17.78
CA ILE A 196 10.37 -15.73 -19.13
C ILE A 196 11.32 -14.71 -19.75
N LYS A 197 12.42 -15.19 -20.33
CA LYS A 197 13.38 -14.37 -21.08
C LYS A 197 13.08 -14.50 -22.57
N THR A 198 12.79 -13.40 -23.26
CA THR A 198 12.89 -13.41 -24.73
C THR A 198 14.35 -13.21 -25.16
N PRO A 199 14.83 -13.89 -26.21
CA PRO A 199 16.10 -13.56 -26.82
C PRO A 199 16.09 -12.07 -27.19
N GLN A 200 17.10 -11.31 -26.74
CA GLN A 200 17.19 -9.90 -27.06
C GLN A 200 17.23 -9.73 -28.59
N VAL A 201 16.20 -9.10 -29.16
CA VAL A 201 16.34 -8.50 -30.49
C VAL A 201 17.31 -7.35 -30.28
N PRO A 202 18.42 -7.25 -31.03
CA PRO A 202 19.40 -6.19 -30.82
C PRO A 202 18.70 -4.84 -30.97
N HIS A 203 18.39 -4.20 -29.85
CA HIS A 203 18.03 -2.80 -29.82
C HIS A 203 19.30 -2.06 -30.18
N GLY A 204 19.31 -1.48 -31.39
CA GLY A 204 20.39 -0.61 -31.82
C GLY A 204 20.69 0.35 -30.69
N ILE A 205 21.98 0.47 -30.36
CA ILE A 205 22.50 1.31 -29.29
C ILE A 205 21.90 2.70 -29.50
N THR A 206 20.81 2.99 -28.80
CA THR A 206 20.29 4.34 -28.75
C THR A 206 21.33 5.05 -27.91
N GLU A 207 22.00 6.03 -28.54
CA GLU A 207 23.02 6.85 -27.90
C GLU A 207 22.57 7.16 -26.47
N SER A 208 23.51 7.06 -25.52
CA SER A 208 23.36 7.60 -24.18
C SER A 208 23.06 9.09 -24.34
N GLN A 209 21.79 9.42 -24.54
CA GLN A 209 21.31 10.77 -24.46
C GLN A 209 21.57 11.14 -23.01
N THR A 210 22.38 12.17 -22.81
CA THR A 210 22.54 12.85 -21.53
C THR A 210 21.14 13.23 -21.04
N ARG A 211 20.55 12.37 -20.23
CA ARG A 211 19.22 12.54 -19.66
C ARG A 211 19.43 13.07 -18.26
N ALA A 212 18.79 14.19 -18.00
CA ALA A 212 18.65 14.76 -16.67
C ALA A 212 17.30 14.31 -16.10
N VAL A 213 17.15 14.42 -14.79
CA VAL A 213 15.85 14.31 -14.09
C VAL A 213 14.76 15.08 -14.86
N PRO A 214 13.62 14.44 -15.20
CA PRO A 214 12.57 15.10 -15.98
C PRO A 214 11.91 16.23 -15.18
N SER A 215 11.34 17.22 -15.87
CA SER A 215 10.68 18.37 -15.22
C SER A 215 9.45 17.95 -14.40
N GLU A 216 8.77 16.89 -14.84
CA GLU A 216 7.70 16.23 -14.12
C GLU A 216 7.90 14.70 -14.21
N PRO A 217 7.60 13.93 -13.15
CA PRO A 217 7.68 12.48 -13.22
C PRO A 217 6.73 11.93 -14.29
N LYS A 218 7.24 11.06 -15.17
CA LYS A 218 6.42 10.41 -16.20
C LYS A 218 5.37 9.53 -15.52
N THR A 219 4.12 9.71 -15.91
CA THR A 219 3.05 8.80 -15.48
C THR A 219 3.20 7.48 -16.25
N VAL A 220 3.30 6.38 -15.51
CA VAL A 220 3.33 5.03 -16.08
C VAL A 220 2.10 4.29 -15.59
N TYR A 221 1.26 3.84 -16.52
CA TYR A 221 0.10 3.04 -16.17
C TYR A 221 0.52 1.60 -15.89
N VAL A 222 -0.01 1.07 -14.79
CA VAL A 222 0.02 -0.35 -14.47
C VAL A 222 -1.41 -0.86 -14.56
N ILE A 223 -1.74 -1.46 -15.70
CA ILE A 223 -3.08 -1.89 -16.06
C ILE A 223 -3.26 -3.33 -15.56
N CYS A 224 -3.93 -3.46 -14.42
CA CYS A 224 -4.34 -4.75 -13.90
C CYS A 224 -5.65 -5.19 -14.57
N LEU A 225 -5.69 -6.46 -14.98
CA LEU A 225 -6.85 -7.10 -15.59
C LEU A 225 -7.24 -8.29 -14.72
N ARG A 226 -8.43 -8.21 -14.11
CA ARG A 226 -9.06 -9.33 -13.40
C ARG A 226 -9.34 -10.42 -14.42
N GLU A 227 -8.72 -11.58 -14.19
CA GLU A 227 -8.93 -12.75 -15.03
C GLU A 227 -10.40 -13.15 -15.08
N SER A 228 -10.87 -13.57 -16.25
CA SER A 228 -12.25 -14.04 -16.43
C SER A 228 -12.57 -15.19 -15.47
N GLY A 229 -13.69 -15.06 -14.74
CA GLY A 229 -14.11 -16.02 -13.71
C GLY A 229 -13.41 -15.89 -12.35
N SER A 230 -12.44 -14.98 -12.21
CA SER A 230 -11.75 -14.75 -10.94
C SER A 230 -12.49 -13.72 -10.07
N THR A 231 -12.63 -14.01 -8.78
CA THR A 231 -13.04 -13.03 -7.77
C THR A 231 -11.81 -12.57 -7.02
N VAL A 232 -11.57 -11.25 -7.02
CA VAL A 232 -10.48 -10.61 -6.26
C VAL A 232 -11.07 -9.55 -5.34
N TYR A 233 -10.48 -9.37 -4.17
CA TYR A 233 -10.96 -8.41 -3.17
C TYR A 233 -10.18 -7.09 -3.25
N PRO A 234 -10.86 -5.93 -3.20
CA PRO A 234 -10.19 -4.65 -3.43
C PRO A 234 -9.14 -4.30 -2.36
N ASN A 235 -9.32 -4.74 -1.10
CA ASN A 235 -8.30 -4.59 -0.05
C ASN A 235 -7.02 -5.37 -0.34
N GLU A 236 -7.13 -6.53 -0.97
CA GLU A 236 -6.01 -7.39 -1.33
C GLU A 236 -5.26 -6.85 -2.55
N VAL A 237 -6.00 -6.47 -3.60
CA VAL A 237 -5.43 -5.87 -4.82
C VAL A 237 -4.69 -4.58 -4.50
N SER A 238 -5.33 -3.66 -3.76
CA SER A 238 -4.73 -2.37 -3.44
C SER A 238 -3.49 -2.49 -2.54
N ALA A 239 -3.41 -3.50 -1.67
CA ALA A 239 -2.21 -3.79 -0.89
C ALA A 239 -1.03 -4.20 -1.79
N GLN A 240 -1.26 -5.07 -2.77
CA GLN A 240 -0.23 -5.46 -3.75
C GLN A 240 0.25 -4.26 -4.57
N MET A 241 -0.67 -3.40 -5.03
CA MET A 241 -0.34 -2.18 -5.77
C MET A 241 0.47 -1.19 -4.93
N GLN A 242 0.11 -1.00 -3.65
CA GLN A 242 0.85 -0.15 -2.72
C GLN A 242 2.27 -0.68 -2.50
N ASP A 243 2.43 -2.00 -2.31
CA ASP A 243 3.73 -2.64 -2.12
C ASP A 243 4.61 -2.52 -3.37
N ALA A 244 4.05 -2.79 -4.54
CA ALA A 244 4.75 -2.64 -5.82
C ALA A 244 5.19 -1.20 -6.08
N ALA A 245 4.36 -0.21 -5.77
CA ALA A 245 4.74 1.18 -5.96
C ALA A 245 5.84 1.62 -4.98
N ASN A 246 5.70 1.24 -3.71
CA ASN A 246 6.68 1.61 -2.68
C ASN A 246 8.03 0.91 -2.88
N SER A 247 8.07 -0.30 -3.42
CA SER A 247 9.34 -0.97 -3.74
C SER A 247 10.13 -0.20 -4.80
N VAL A 248 9.45 0.36 -5.82
CA VAL A 248 10.08 1.20 -6.85
C VAL A 248 10.55 2.54 -6.27
N TYR A 249 9.70 3.25 -5.50
CA TYR A 249 10.08 4.57 -4.98
C TYR A 249 11.16 4.55 -3.89
N ALA A 250 11.40 3.39 -3.27
CA ALA A 250 12.50 3.18 -2.34
C ALA A 250 13.87 3.14 -3.03
N VAL A 251 13.90 2.93 -4.35
CA VAL A 251 15.12 2.85 -5.16
C VAL A 251 15.46 4.23 -5.73
N HIS A 252 16.69 4.72 -5.49
CA HIS A 252 17.31 5.90 -6.12
C HIS A 252 16.40 7.14 -6.28
N GLY A 253 15.50 7.36 -5.30
CA GLY A 253 14.47 8.42 -5.31
C GLY A 253 13.66 8.51 -6.61
N LEU A 254 13.31 7.36 -7.18
CA LEU A 254 12.65 7.22 -8.48
C LEU A 254 11.28 7.92 -8.60
N LYS A 255 10.70 8.39 -7.49
CA LYS A 255 9.55 9.31 -7.51
C LYS A 255 9.79 10.60 -8.32
N ARG A 256 11.06 10.97 -8.55
CA ARG A 256 11.45 12.10 -9.41
C ARG A 256 11.28 11.79 -10.90
N PHE A 257 11.31 10.51 -11.28
CA PHE A 257 11.31 10.04 -12.66
C PHE A 257 9.95 9.50 -13.07
N VAL A 258 9.27 8.79 -12.17
CA VAL A 258 7.97 8.17 -12.47
C VAL A 258 6.96 8.34 -11.35
N ASN A 259 5.68 8.39 -11.75
CA ASN A 259 4.52 8.21 -10.89
C ASN A 259 3.68 7.05 -11.46
N LEU A 260 3.40 6.04 -10.65
CA LEU A 260 2.64 4.87 -11.05
C LEU A 260 1.13 5.12 -10.93
N HIS A 261 0.40 4.79 -11.98
CA HIS A 261 -1.05 4.91 -12.04
C HIS A 261 -1.64 3.53 -12.28
N PHE A 262 -2.16 2.90 -11.23
CA PHE A 262 -2.80 1.59 -11.31
C PHE A 262 -4.28 1.73 -11.68
N VAL A 263 -4.72 0.88 -12.61
CA VAL A 263 -6.14 0.72 -12.94
C VAL A 263 -6.49 -0.75 -12.95
N LEU A 264 -7.67 -1.11 -12.49
CA LEU A 264 -8.20 -2.49 -12.55
C LEU A 264 -9.51 -2.53 -13.33
N TYR A 265 -9.59 -3.46 -14.29
CA TYR A 265 -10.81 -3.84 -15.01
C TYR A 265 -10.88 -5.35 -15.22
N THR A 266 -12.01 -5.87 -15.68
CA THR A 266 -12.14 -7.28 -16.10
C THR A 266 -11.69 -7.47 -17.55
N THR A 267 -11.02 -8.59 -17.83
CA THR A 267 -10.73 -9.06 -19.19
C THR A 267 -11.51 -10.33 -19.51
N GLU A 268 -11.78 -10.59 -20.79
CA GLU A 268 -12.34 -11.86 -21.26
C GLU A 268 -11.31 -13.00 -21.24
N TYR A 269 -10.02 -12.67 -21.13
CA TYR A 269 -8.96 -13.67 -21.09
C TYR A 269 -8.97 -14.45 -19.77
N SER A 270 -8.82 -15.76 -19.89
CA SER A 270 -8.48 -16.68 -18.80
C SER A 270 -7.35 -17.59 -19.26
N CYS A 271 -6.44 -17.96 -18.36
CA CYS A 271 -5.39 -18.91 -18.70
C CYS A 271 -6.00 -20.25 -19.14
N PRO A 272 -5.49 -20.87 -20.23
CA PRO A 272 -6.05 -22.11 -20.77
C PRO A 272 -5.73 -23.33 -19.88
N SER A 273 -4.75 -23.22 -18.99
CA SER A 273 -4.32 -24.26 -18.06
C SER A 273 -3.78 -23.64 -16.76
N GLY A 274 -3.34 -24.49 -15.83
CA GLY A 274 -2.63 -24.07 -14.61
C GLY A 274 -1.18 -23.64 -14.86
N ASN A 275 -0.62 -23.86 -16.06
CA ASN A 275 0.77 -23.53 -16.37
C ASN A 275 0.98 -22.00 -16.50
N ALA A 276 1.90 -21.46 -15.71
CA ALA A 276 2.17 -20.03 -15.66
C ALA A 276 2.77 -19.49 -16.97
N ASP A 277 3.72 -20.21 -17.59
CA ASP A 277 4.35 -19.80 -18.85
C ASP A 277 3.34 -19.70 -20.00
N GLU A 278 2.50 -20.73 -20.18
CA GLU A 278 1.42 -20.75 -21.17
C GLU A 278 0.41 -19.64 -20.91
N GLY A 279 0.09 -19.39 -19.63
CA GLY A 279 -0.78 -18.31 -19.22
C GLY A 279 -0.23 -16.92 -19.58
N LEU A 280 1.06 -16.67 -19.35
CA LEU A 280 1.67 -15.37 -19.64
C LEU A 280 1.80 -15.13 -21.15
N ASP A 281 2.20 -16.14 -21.91
CA ASP A 281 2.28 -16.04 -23.38
C ASP A 281 0.90 -15.78 -23.99
N GLY A 282 -0.11 -16.56 -23.58
CA GLY A 282 -1.49 -16.37 -24.01
C GLY A 282 -2.08 -15.02 -23.59
N PHE A 283 -1.77 -14.55 -22.37
CA PHE A 283 -2.21 -13.25 -21.89
C PHE A 283 -1.63 -12.12 -22.75
N THR A 284 -0.32 -12.17 -23.00
CA THR A 284 0.38 -11.20 -23.84
C THR A 284 -0.16 -11.20 -25.27
N ALA A 285 -0.42 -12.38 -25.84
CA ALA A 285 -1.05 -12.52 -27.14
C ALA A 285 -2.48 -11.93 -27.17
N SER A 286 -3.25 -12.10 -26.09
CA SER A 286 -4.61 -11.54 -25.98
C SER A 286 -4.62 -10.01 -25.98
N LEU A 287 -3.61 -9.36 -25.38
CA LEU A 287 -3.44 -7.91 -25.40
C LEU A 287 -3.19 -7.42 -26.84
N LYS A 288 -2.26 -8.08 -27.55
CA LYS A 288 -1.93 -7.77 -28.95
C LYS A 288 -3.11 -7.95 -29.90
N ALA A 289 -3.95 -8.95 -29.63
CA ALA A 289 -5.12 -9.23 -30.44
C ALA A 289 -6.31 -8.30 -30.15
N ASN A 290 -6.24 -7.46 -29.10
CA ASN A 290 -7.35 -6.60 -28.69
C ASN A 290 -7.25 -5.20 -29.33
N PRO A 291 -8.15 -4.83 -30.26
CA PRO A 291 -8.12 -3.51 -30.90
C PRO A 291 -8.29 -2.34 -29.91
N LYS A 292 -8.88 -2.58 -28.74
CA LYS A 292 -9.04 -1.53 -27.71
C LYS A 292 -7.73 -1.18 -27.01
N ALA A 293 -6.72 -2.04 -27.10
CA ALA A 293 -5.40 -1.82 -26.52
C ALA A 293 -4.42 -1.13 -27.49
N GLU A 294 -4.81 -0.90 -28.74
CA GLU A 294 -3.97 -0.24 -29.74
C GLU A 294 -3.48 1.14 -29.25
N GLY A 295 -2.17 1.37 -29.34
CA GLY A 295 -1.51 2.59 -28.89
C GLY A 295 -1.16 2.65 -27.39
N TYR A 296 -1.37 1.57 -26.64
CA TYR A 296 -0.99 1.44 -25.24
C TYR A 296 0.08 0.37 -25.00
N ASP A 297 0.84 0.02 -26.03
CA ASP A 297 1.88 -1.02 -26.03
C ASP A 297 3.16 -0.65 -25.26
N ASP A 298 3.23 0.57 -24.74
CA ASP A 298 4.27 1.12 -23.88
C ASP A 298 3.90 1.14 -22.38
N GLN A 299 2.76 0.56 -21.98
CA GLN A 299 2.32 0.46 -20.59
C GLN A 299 2.64 -0.90 -19.96
N ILE A 300 2.54 -0.99 -18.63
CA ILE A 300 2.74 -2.22 -17.88
C ILE A 300 1.40 -2.92 -17.67
N TYR A 301 1.34 -4.23 -17.88
CA TYR A 301 0.11 -5.02 -17.75
C TYR A 301 0.24 -6.16 -16.75
N PHE A 302 -0.79 -6.38 -15.94
CA PHE A 302 -0.87 -7.54 -15.05
C PHE A 302 -2.18 -8.29 -15.22
N LEU A 303 -2.14 -9.59 -15.49
CA LEU A 303 -3.29 -10.45 -15.25
C LEU A 303 -3.32 -10.82 -13.76
N ILE A 304 -4.42 -10.53 -13.07
CA ILE A 304 -4.54 -10.80 -11.63
C ILE A 304 -5.63 -11.82 -11.33
N ARG A 305 -5.34 -12.68 -10.34
CA ARG A 305 -6.28 -13.66 -9.80
C ARG A 305 -6.09 -13.81 -8.29
N TRP A 306 -7.09 -14.35 -7.61
CA TRP A 306 -6.92 -14.70 -6.20
C TRP A 306 -6.02 -15.94 -6.02
N GLY A 307 -6.19 -16.97 -6.85
CA GLY A 307 -5.43 -18.23 -6.76
C GLY A 307 -3.95 -18.10 -7.14
N THR A 308 -3.31 -19.26 -7.32
CA THR A 308 -1.93 -19.42 -7.82
C THR A 308 -1.95 -20.24 -9.11
N TRP A 309 -0.77 -20.45 -9.70
CA TRP A 309 -0.56 -21.36 -10.84
C TRP A 309 0.06 -22.69 -10.38
N ASP A 310 0.23 -23.62 -11.31
CA ASP A 310 0.89 -24.91 -11.09
C ASP A 310 2.28 -24.71 -10.47
N ASN A 311 2.75 -25.74 -9.74
CA ASN A 311 4.02 -25.70 -9.00
C ASN A 311 4.09 -24.60 -7.92
N ASN A 312 2.93 -24.14 -7.42
CA ASN A 312 2.80 -23.06 -6.44
C ASN A 312 3.40 -21.72 -6.89
N ILE A 313 3.45 -21.48 -8.20
CA ILE A 313 3.90 -20.20 -8.76
C ILE A 313 2.91 -19.10 -8.35
N LEU A 314 3.42 -18.07 -7.68
CA LEU A 314 2.63 -16.95 -7.17
C LEU A 314 2.42 -15.84 -8.22
N GLY A 315 3.35 -15.72 -9.16
CA GLY A 315 3.35 -14.75 -10.24
C GLY A 315 4.35 -15.16 -11.31
N ILE A 316 4.26 -14.55 -12.48
CA ILE A 316 5.25 -14.73 -13.55
C ILE A 316 5.31 -13.48 -14.43
N SER A 317 6.48 -13.14 -14.95
CA SER A 317 6.65 -11.95 -15.79
C SER A 317 7.65 -12.13 -16.94
N TRP A 318 7.55 -11.25 -17.95
CA TRP A 318 8.65 -11.11 -18.92
C TRP A 318 9.78 -10.31 -18.29
N LEU A 319 10.96 -10.91 -18.20
CA LEU A 319 12.13 -10.26 -17.60
C LEU A 319 12.63 -9.11 -18.48
N ASP A 320 12.95 -7.97 -17.85
CA ASP A 320 13.62 -6.81 -18.47
C ASP A 320 12.87 -6.33 -19.72
N SER A 321 11.56 -6.15 -19.53
CA SER A 321 10.59 -5.95 -20.61
C SER A 321 10.01 -4.53 -20.64
N TYR A 322 10.25 -3.73 -19.60
CA TYR A 322 9.87 -2.33 -19.55
C TYR A 322 11.10 -1.42 -19.55
N ASN A 323 11.13 -0.48 -20.49
CA ASN A 323 11.98 0.69 -20.44
C ASN A 323 11.13 1.92 -20.77
N VAL A 324 11.24 2.96 -19.96
CA VAL A 324 10.38 4.15 -20.04
C VAL A 324 10.46 4.89 -21.38
N ASN A 325 11.47 4.59 -22.20
CA ASN A 325 11.74 5.26 -23.48
C ASN A 325 11.48 4.41 -24.72
N THR A 326 11.09 3.16 -24.57
CA THR A 326 10.86 2.25 -25.70
C THR A 326 9.54 1.53 -25.54
N ALA A 327 8.78 1.43 -26.63
CA ALA A 327 7.59 0.59 -26.65
C ALA A 327 7.96 -0.86 -26.34
N SER A 328 7.14 -1.52 -25.52
CA SER A 328 7.38 -2.90 -25.11
C SER A 328 6.72 -3.91 -26.05
N ASP A 329 5.83 -3.46 -26.97
CA ASP A 329 4.95 -4.35 -27.74
C ASP A 329 4.20 -5.31 -26.81
N PHE A 330 3.60 -4.74 -25.75
CA PHE A 330 2.92 -5.43 -24.64
C PHE A 330 3.78 -6.43 -23.86
N LYS A 331 5.10 -6.50 -24.09
CA LYS A 331 5.97 -7.40 -23.36
C LYS A 331 6.17 -6.99 -21.91
N ALA A 332 5.95 -5.72 -21.55
CA ALA A 332 5.93 -5.29 -20.16
C ALA A 332 4.69 -5.84 -19.44
N SER A 333 4.57 -7.15 -19.38
CA SER A 333 3.42 -7.86 -18.83
C SER A 333 3.84 -8.94 -17.85
N GLY A 334 2.97 -9.19 -16.89
CA GLY A 334 3.09 -10.27 -15.92
C GLY A 334 1.74 -10.78 -15.47
N MET A 335 1.77 -11.77 -14.58
CA MET A 335 0.62 -12.28 -13.87
C MET A 335 0.94 -12.33 -12.38
N SER A 336 -0.04 -12.06 -11.52
CA SER A 336 0.18 -12.02 -10.07
C SER A 336 -1.02 -12.55 -9.30
N THR A 337 -0.76 -13.34 -8.26
CA THR A 337 -1.73 -13.57 -7.19
C THR A 337 -1.97 -12.26 -6.45
N THR A 338 -3.17 -12.12 -5.87
CA THR A 338 -3.50 -10.99 -5.00
C THR A 338 -3.70 -11.38 -3.55
N GLN A 339 -3.67 -12.67 -3.21
CA GLN A 339 -3.89 -13.19 -1.86
C GLN A 339 -3.18 -12.38 -0.77
N LEU A 340 -3.91 -12.00 0.28
CA LEU A 340 -3.36 -11.28 1.44
C LEU A 340 -2.21 -12.04 2.13
N MET A 341 -2.19 -13.37 2.00
CA MET A 341 -1.14 -14.20 2.60
C MET A 341 0.18 -14.15 1.84
N TYR A 342 0.23 -13.58 0.64
CA TYR A 342 1.44 -13.42 -0.15
C TYR A 342 1.69 -11.94 -0.50
N PRO A 343 1.85 -11.03 0.48
CA PRO A 343 2.19 -9.63 0.19
C PRO A 343 3.50 -9.53 -0.59
N GLY A 344 3.55 -8.59 -1.54
CA GLY A 344 4.75 -8.27 -2.31
C GLY A 344 4.94 -9.05 -3.62
N VAL A 345 4.03 -9.95 -3.99
CA VAL A 345 4.19 -10.73 -5.24
C VAL A 345 4.16 -9.81 -6.46
N MET A 346 3.20 -8.88 -6.55
CA MET A 346 3.17 -7.92 -7.65
C MET A 346 4.43 -7.04 -7.66
N ALA A 347 5.00 -6.73 -6.48
CA ALA A 347 6.23 -5.97 -6.37
C ALA A 347 7.44 -6.77 -6.92
N HIS A 348 7.49 -8.08 -6.64
CA HIS A 348 8.50 -8.99 -7.17
C HIS A 348 8.44 -9.05 -8.70
N GLU A 349 7.25 -9.32 -9.25
CA GLU A 349 7.05 -9.39 -10.70
C GLU A 349 7.30 -8.05 -11.40
N LEU A 350 6.91 -6.93 -10.78
CA LEU A 350 7.24 -5.61 -11.30
C LEU A 350 8.76 -5.37 -11.29
N GLY A 351 9.47 -5.86 -10.28
CA GLY A 351 10.92 -5.88 -10.25
C GLY A 351 11.52 -6.61 -11.46
N HIS A 352 11.02 -7.80 -11.79
CA HIS A 352 11.43 -8.55 -12.98
C HIS A 352 11.11 -7.82 -14.29
N ILE A 353 9.91 -7.24 -14.43
CA ILE A 353 9.54 -6.41 -15.59
C ILE A 353 10.53 -5.26 -15.77
N LEU A 354 10.97 -4.65 -14.66
CA LEU A 354 11.95 -3.56 -14.63
C LEU A 354 13.42 -4.03 -14.70
N GLY A 355 13.66 -5.33 -14.87
CA GLY A 355 14.97 -5.91 -15.17
C GLY A 355 15.76 -6.46 -13.97
N ALA A 356 15.17 -6.43 -12.77
CA ALA A 356 15.77 -7.07 -11.60
C ALA A 356 15.81 -8.60 -11.76
N ARG A 357 16.85 -9.23 -11.21
CA ARG A 357 17.01 -10.68 -11.18
C ARG A 357 16.91 -11.18 -9.74
N HIS A 358 16.83 -12.50 -9.57
CA HIS A 358 16.92 -13.06 -8.23
C HIS A 358 18.21 -12.63 -7.53
N ALA A 359 18.06 -12.21 -6.27
CA ALA A 359 19.13 -11.79 -5.39
C ALA A 359 19.47 -12.90 -4.40
N ASP A 360 20.70 -12.85 -3.86
CA ASP A 360 21.19 -13.85 -2.91
C ASP A 360 20.74 -13.59 -1.46
N ASP A 361 20.41 -12.34 -1.11
CA ASP A 361 19.98 -11.97 0.24
C ASP A 361 18.56 -12.49 0.53
N PRO A 362 18.34 -13.35 1.54
CA PRO A 362 17.01 -13.85 1.91
C PRO A 362 16.02 -12.78 2.40
N LYS A 363 16.47 -11.54 2.61
CA LYS A 363 15.63 -10.39 2.97
C LYS A 363 15.34 -9.47 1.79
N ASP A 364 15.89 -9.76 0.61
CA ASP A 364 15.56 -9.01 -0.61
C ASP A 364 14.17 -9.41 -1.09
N LEU A 365 13.41 -8.43 -1.58
CA LEU A 365 12.17 -8.65 -2.34
C LEU A 365 12.39 -9.67 -3.48
N MET A 366 13.54 -9.59 -4.15
CA MET A 366 13.92 -10.46 -5.27
C MET A 366 14.60 -11.76 -4.84
N TYR A 367 14.50 -12.20 -3.59
CA TYR A 367 15.02 -13.52 -3.24
C TYR A 367 14.28 -14.63 -4.01
N SER A 368 14.99 -15.69 -4.42
CA SER A 368 14.40 -16.78 -5.22
C SER A 368 13.43 -17.70 -4.44
N LYS A 369 13.06 -17.32 -3.22
CA LYS A 369 12.02 -17.96 -2.42
C LYS A 369 11.14 -16.87 -1.83
N TYR A 370 9.85 -17.14 -1.71
CA TYR A 370 8.95 -16.16 -1.14
C TYR A 370 9.25 -15.94 0.36
N THR A 371 9.55 -14.69 0.72
CA THR A 371 9.94 -14.31 2.10
C THR A 371 8.97 -13.33 2.75
N GLY A 372 8.23 -12.55 1.95
CA GLY A 372 7.38 -11.46 2.42
C GLY A 372 8.11 -10.15 2.71
N TYR A 373 9.41 -10.05 2.45
CA TYR A 373 10.10 -8.75 2.40
C TYR A 373 9.69 -7.98 1.14
N LEU A 374 9.65 -6.65 1.25
CA LEU A 374 8.97 -5.79 0.26
C LEU A 374 9.89 -4.78 -0.44
N PHE A 375 11.20 -4.84 -0.19
CA PHE A 375 12.16 -3.87 -0.74
C PHE A 375 13.34 -4.55 -1.42
N HIS A 376 13.82 -3.93 -2.49
CA HIS A 376 15.06 -4.32 -3.16
C HIS A 376 16.26 -3.97 -2.27
N LEU A 377 17.21 -4.90 -2.13
CA LEU A 377 18.45 -4.70 -1.37
C LEU A 377 19.69 -4.82 -2.26
N SER A 378 19.61 -5.62 -3.32
CA SER A 378 20.66 -5.77 -4.32
C SER A 378 20.90 -4.47 -5.09
N GLU A 379 22.08 -3.88 -4.89
CA GLU A 379 22.52 -2.69 -5.63
C GLU A 379 22.42 -2.91 -7.14
N GLU A 380 22.86 -4.05 -7.65
CA GLU A 380 22.78 -4.35 -9.09
C GLU A 380 21.33 -4.28 -9.62
N ASN A 381 20.38 -4.82 -8.86
CA ASN A 381 18.96 -4.74 -9.21
C ASN A 381 18.44 -3.30 -9.16
N MET A 382 18.81 -2.55 -8.11
CA MET A 382 18.44 -1.14 -7.98
C MET A 382 18.95 -0.31 -9.17
N TYR A 383 20.18 -0.54 -9.61
CA TYR A 383 20.76 0.08 -10.81
C TYR A 383 19.99 -0.27 -12.09
N ARG A 384 19.66 -1.56 -12.30
CA ARG A 384 18.90 -2.03 -13.47
C ARG A 384 17.52 -1.36 -13.53
N ILE A 385 16.79 -1.41 -12.42
CA ILE A 385 15.46 -0.81 -12.28
C ILE A 385 15.53 0.69 -12.58
N ALA A 386 16.44 1.41 -11.91
CA ALA A 386 16.53 2.85 -12.01
C ALA A 386 16.88 3.30 -13.43
N LYS A 387 17.81 2.61 -14.09
CA LYS A 387 18.19 2.89 -15.47
C LYS A 387 17.05 2.66 -16.46
N ASN A 388 16.28 1.59 -16.28
CA ASN A 388 15.09 1.34 -17.11
C ASN A 388 14.00 2.41 -16.94
N LEU A 389 14.04 3.16 -15.84
CA LEU A 389 13.17 4.28 -15.54
C LEU A 389 13.81 5.65 -15.82
N GLY A 390 14.97 5.67 -16.47
CA GLY A 390 15.62 6.88 -16.98
C GLY A 390 16.54 7.61 -16.01
N TRP A 391 16.86 7.01 -14.85
CA TRP A 391 17.85 7.53 -13.90
C TRP A 391 19.28 7.15 -14.32
N GLU A 392 20.23 8.04 -14.04
CA GLU A 392 21.67 7.79 -14.15
C GLU A 392 22.39 8.23 -12.86
N ILE A 393 23.59 7.69 -12.59
CA ILE A 393 24.37 7.96 -11.36
C ILE A 393 24.57 9.46 -11.09
N ALA A 394 24.69 10.26 -12.14
CA ALA A 394 24.89 11.71 -12.05
C ALA A 394 23.68 12.46 -11.43
N ASP A 395 22.49 11.84 -11.38
CA ASP A 395 21.27 12.45 -10.86
C ASP A 395 21.15 12.37 -9.31
N GLY A 396 22.02 11.58 -8.66
CA GLY A 396 21.94 11.29 -7.22
C GLY A 396 20.67 10.53 -6.81
N ASP A 397 20.44 10.37 -5.52
CA ASP A 397 19.26 9.67 -4.95
C ASP A 397 18.11 10.61 -4.58
#